data_AF-A0AA88VKL6-F1
#
_entry.id   AF-A0AA88VKL6-F1
#
_cell.length_a   1.000
_cell.length_b   1.000
_cell.length_c   1.000
_cell.angle_alpha   90.00
_cell.angle_beta   90.00
_cell.angle_gamma   90.00
#
_symmetry.space_group_name_H-M   'P 1'
#
loop_
_entity.id
_entity.type
_entity.pdbx_description
1 polymer ?
#
loop_
_entity_poly.entity_id
_entity_poly.type
_entity_poly.pdbx_seq_one_letter_code
_entity_poly.pdbx_strand_id
1 'polypeptide(L)'
;GSFIGSAMSSNPDKEASGSSSSSDGVENLQVEPIRLPTLEEVRGQDIWNNCAVRSVVSGVMGGGLGLFMGLFLGSLDNPIMQDEMTGRQQFIYTAKQMGRRSWSSCKTFAVMGLIFSAAECTVEKARAKHDMTNTVVAGCVTGGALSAKGRFCGPKAACAGCAGFAAFSVLIEKFLGTHD
;
A
#
# COMPACT_ATOMS: atom_id res chain seq x y z
N GLY A 1 24.41 -8.54 17.50
CA GLY A 1 23.85 -7.90 16.31
C GLY A 1 22.73 -7.00 16.78
N SER A 2 23.04 -5.72 16.95
CA SER A 2 22.21 -4.77 17.68
C SER A 2 20.96 -4.37 16.88
N PHE A 3 19.81 -4.62 17.51
CA PHE A 3 18.56 -3.90 17.29
C PHE A 3 18.80 -2.40 17.48
N ILE A 4 18.53 -1.59 16.46
CA ILE A 4 18.27 -0.16 16.63
C ILE A 4 16.77 0.00 16.45
N GLY A 5 16.07 -0.08 17.58
CA GLY A 5 14.75 0.52 17.74
C GLY A 5 14.95 2.00 18.05
N SER A 6 14.38 2.85 17.22
CA SER A 6 14.04 4.22 17.60
C SER A 6 12.59 4.46 17.23
N ALA A 7 11.83 4.66 18.29
CA ALA A 7 10.43 5.05 18.30
C ALA A 7 10.20 6.32 17.47
N MET A 8 9.12 6.33 16.70
CA MET A 8 8.38 7.55 16.41
C MET A 8 6.94 7.28 16.85
N SER A 9 6.67 7.62 18.11
CA SER A 9 5.33 7.66 18.67
C SER A 9 4.60 8.85 18.05
N SER A 10 3.62 8.55 17.20
CA SER A 10 2.55 9.49 16.84
C SER A 10 1.28 8.68 16.60
N ASN A 11 0.55 8.39 17.68
CA ASN A 11 -0.90 8.23 17.62
C ASN A 11 -1.49 9.62 17.36
N PRO A 12 -2.37 9.75 16.37
CA PRO A 12 -3.78 9.67 16.70
C PRO A 12 -4.57 8.72 15.76
N ASP A 13 -5.33 7.85 16.42
CA ASP A 13 -6.64 7.34 16.02
C ASP A 13 -6.80 6.53 14.71
N LYS A 14 -6.87 5.21 14.94
CA LYS A 14 -7.69 4.23 14.20
C LYS A 14 -7.40 4.10 12.70
N GLU A 15 -6.46 3.20 12.41
CA GLU A 15 -6.52 2.37 11.21
C GLU A 15 -7.88 1.64 11.16
N ALA A 16 -8.82 2.21 10.40
CA ALA A 16 -10.00 1.48 9.95
C ALA A 16 -9.63 0.63 8.72
N SER A 17 -8.63 -0.23 8.88
CA SER A 17 -8.47 -1.44 8.09
C SER A 17 -9.34 -2.51 8.76
N GLY A 18 -10.64 -2.44 8.46
CA GLY A 18 -11.60 -3.47 8.85
C GLY A 18 -11.28 -4.78 8.14
N SER A 19 -10.31 -5.52 8.68
CA SER A 19 -10.19 -6.95 8.45
C SER A 19 -11.22 -7.64 9.34
N SER A 20 -12.12 -8.35 8.67
CA SER A 20 -13.12 -9.23 9.22
C SER A 20 -12.49 -10.38 10.01
N SER A 21 -12.76 -10.47 11.31
CA SER A 21 -12.67 -11.71 12.07
C SER A 21 -14.08 -12.16 12.45
N SER A 22 -14.53 -13.28 11.85
CA SER A 22 -15.76 -13.98 12.20
C SER A 22 -15.58 -14.77 13.51
N SER A 23 -16.64 -14.87 14.32
CA SER A 23 -16.80 -15.94 15.30
C SER A 23 -18.30 -16.26 15.44
N ASP A 24 -18.63 -17.53 15.26
CA ASP A 24 -19.95 -18.15 15.37
C ASP A 24 -20.53 -18.05 16.80
N GLY A 25 -21.86 -17.94 16.91
CA GLY A 25 -22.59 -18.15 18.17
C GLY A 25 -23.84 -17.30 18.32
N VAL A 26 -25.00 -17.95 18.27
CA VAL A 26 -26.36 -17.41 18.46
C VAL A 26 -26.49 -16.64 19.78
N GLU A 27 -26.89 -15.36 19.78
CA GLU A 27 -27.83 -14.78 20.78
C GLU A 27 -28.32 -13.35 20.48
N ASN A 28 -29.63 -13.18 20.63
CA ASN A 28 -30.37 -11.97 21.01
C ASN A 28 -30.59 -10.81 20.01
N LEU A 29 -31.86 -10.63 19.62
CA LEU A 29 -32.42 -9.42 19.01
C LEU A 29 -32.36 -8.25 20.02
N GLN A 30 -31.22 -7.57 20.13
CA GLN A 30 -31.13 -6.26 20.78
C GLN A 30 -30.98 -5.19 19.70
N VAL A 31 -32.07 -4.47 19.44
CA VAL A 31 -32.03 -3.23 18.67
C VAL A 31 -31.30 -2.19 19.52
N GLU A 32 -29.99 -2.12 19.37
CA GLU A 32 -29.15 -1.06 19.93
C GLU A 32 -29.54 0.28 19.26
N PRO A 33 -29.74 1.38 20.01
CA PRO A 33 -30.17 2.65 19.45
C PRO A 33 -29.14 3.15 18.43
N ILE A 34 -29.59 3.41 17.20
CA ILE A 34 -28.79 3.96 16.11
C ILE A 34 -28.19 5.30 16.55
N ARG A 35 -26.93 5.26 17.02
CA ARG A 35 -26.08 6.45 17.16
C ARG A 35 -25.93 7.04 15.76
N LEU A 36 -26.49 8.24 15.52
CA LEU A 36 -26.23 8.93 14.26
C LEU A 36 -24.72 9.21 14.20
N PRO A 37 -23.98 8.64 13.22
CA PRO A 37 -22.58 8.97 13.04
C PRO A 37 -22.47 10.47 12.78
N THR A 38 -21.53 11.12 13.46
CA THR A 38 -21.21 12.53 13.25
C THR A 38 -20.84 12.77 11.78
N LEU A 39 -21.02 14.00 11.29
CA LEU A 39 -20.74 14.38 9.89
C LEU A 39 -19.29 14.06 9.44
N GLU A 40 -18.37 13.90 10.39
CA GLU A 40 -16.99 13.46 10.14
C GLU A 40 -16.86 11.94 9.94
N GLU A 41 -17.69 11.14 10.61
CA GLU A 41 -17.70 9.67 10.51
C GLU A 41 -18.49 9.18 9.28
N VAL A 42 -19.54 9.92 8.88
CA VAL A 42 -20.25 9.70 7.59
C VAL A 42 -19.33 9.97 6.40
N ARG A 43 -18.51 11.03 6.46
CA ARG A 43 -17.55 11.35 5.40
C ARG A 43 -16.49 10.26 5.26
N GLY A 44 -16.06 9.68 6.38
CA GLY A 44 -15.19 8.50 6.38
C GLY A 44 -15.84 7.34 5.64
N GLN A 45 -17.08 6.99 5.99
CA GLN A 45 -17.81 5.91 5.32
C GLN A 45 -18.02 6.17 3.82
N ASP A 46 -18.32 7.40 3.40
CA ASP A 46 -18.47 7.73 1.97
C ASP A 46 -17.15 7.60 1.19
N ILE A 47 -16.03 8.00 1.80
CA ILE A 47 -14.68 7.85 1.22
C ILE A 47 -14.34 6.37 1.01
N TRP A 48 -14.64 5.53 2.00
CA TRP A 48 -14.36 4.09 1.94
C TRP A 48 -15.37 3.30 1.11
N ASN A 49 -16.60 3.80 0.98
CA ASN A 49 -17.66 3.19 0.15
C ASN A 49 -17.50 3.56 -1.35
N ASN A 50 -16.78 4.64 -1.66
CA ASN A 50 -16.45 4.99 -3.04
C ASN A 50 -15.10 4.40 -3.47
N CYS A 51 -15.12 3.35 -4.31
CA CYS A 51 -13.91 2.70 -4.79
C CYS A 51 -12.95 3.66 -5.49
N ALA A 52 -13.45 4.68 -6.20
CA ALA A 52 -12.58 5.65 -6.87
C ALA A 52 -11.85 6.53 -5.85
N VAL A 53 -12.56 7.04 -4.84
CA VAL A 53 -11.95 7.88 -3.80
C VAL A 53 -10.97 7.06 -2.95
N ARG A 54 -11.37 5.87 -2.51
CA ARG A 54 -10.50 4.94 -1.77
C ARG A 54 -9.21 4.62 -2.54
N SER A 55 -9.31 4.44 -3.86
CA SER A 55 -8.14 4.17 -4.72
C SER A 55 -7.24 5.38 -4.94
N VAL A 56 -7.81 6.59 -4.99
CA VAL A 56 -7.01 7.82 -5.10
C VAL A 56 -6.26 8.08 -3.80
N VAL A 57 -6.94 7.96 -2.65
CA VAL A 57 -6.32 8.15 -1.34
C VAL A 57 -5.18 7.14 -1.12
N SER A 58 -5.42 5.85 -1.41
CA SER A 58 -4.36 4.83 -1.33
C SER A 58 -3.23 5.07 -2.32
N GLY A 59 -3.53 5.56 -3.53
CA GLY A 59 -2.54 5.94 -4.52
C GLY A 59 -1.67 7.12 -4.08
N VAL A 60 -2.25 8.15 -3.44
CA VAL A 60 -1.51 9.29 -2.89
C VAL A 60 -0.62 8.84 -1.73
N MET A 61 -1.14 8.03 -0.82
CA MET A 61 -0.39 7.50 0.32
C MET A 61 0.78 6.61 -0.14
N GLY A 62 0.52 5.72 -1.11
CA GLY A 62 1.55 4.91 -1.74
C GLY A 62 2.58 5.75 -2.49
N GLY A 63 2.15 6.77 -3.23
CA GLY A 63 3.04 7.71 -3.92
C GLY A 63 3.97 8.46 -2.97
N GLY A 64 3.46 8.92 -1.82
CA GLY A 64 4.25 9.57 -0.77
C GLY A 64 5.32 8.64 -0.20
N LEU A 65 4.95 7.40 0.15
CA LEU A 65 5.90 6.38 0.59
C LEU A 65 6.93 6.05 -0.49
N GLY A 66 6.53 5.97 -1.76
CA GLY A 66 7.44 5.73 -2.88
C GLY A 66 8.40 6.89 -3.16
N LEU A 67 7.96 8.13 -2.96
CA LEU A 67 8.80 9.31 -3.06
C LEU A 67 9.86 9.32 -1.95
N PHE A 68 9.44 9.05 -0.72
CA PHE A 68 10.34 8.93 0.44
C PHE A 68 11.36 7.80 0.24
N MET A 69 10.88 6.61 -0.12
CA MET A 69 11.74 5.45 -0.35
C MET A 69 12.72 5.71 -1.51
N GLY A 70 12.27 6.34 -2.60
CA GLY A 70 13.12 6.68 -3.74
C GLY A 70 14.16 7.76 -3.44
N LEU A 71 13.84 8.71 -2.57
CA LEU A 71 14.81 9.70 -2.09
C LEU A 71 15.81 9.07 -1.13
N PHE A 72 15.36 8.19 -0.23
CA PHE A 72 16.20 7.48 0.72
C PHE A 72 17.20 6.57 0.02
N LEU A 73 16.74 5.71 -0.90
CA LEU A 73 17.64 4.89 -1.73
C LEU A 73 18.55 5.77 -2.60
N GLY A 74 18.04 6.88 -3.13
CA GLY A 74 18.86 7.85 -3.86
C GLY A 74 19.99 8.45 -3.01
N SER A 75 19.75 8.65 -1.71
CA SER A 75 20.75 9.08 -0.72
C SER A 75 21.82 8.01 -0.45
N LEU A 76 21.42 6.74 -0.44
CA LEU A 76 22.32 5.61 -0.22
C LEU A 76 23.14 5.23 -1.46
N ASP A 77 22.57 5.37 -2.67
CA ASP A 77 23.18 5.05 -3.97
C ASP A 77 24.20 6.12 -4.46
N ASN A 78 24.86 6.84 -3.54
CA ASN A 78 25.74 7.98 -3.86
C ASN A 78 27.21 7.60 -3.61
N PRO A 79 27.84 6.74 -4.46
CA PRO A 79 29.25 6.47 -4.32
C PRO A 79 30.05 7.74 -4.60
N ILE A 80 30.86 8.12 -3.62
CA ILE A 80 31.91 9.15 -3.58
C ILE A 80 33.00 8.81 -4.63
N MET A 81 32.67 8.75 -5.91
CA MET A 81 33.62 8.55 -7.02
C MET A 81 33.15 9.37 -8.23
N GLN A 82 33.30 10.68 -8.11
CA GLN A 82 33.29 11.63 -9.21
C GLN A 82 34.47 12.59 -8.95
N ASP A 83 35.68 12.05 -9.06
CA ASP A 83 36.96 12.73 -8.73
C ASP A 83 37.31 13.90 -9.70
N GLU A 84 36.40 14.32 -10.58
CA GLU A 84 36.73 15.36 -11.57
C GLU A 84 35.57 16.26 -11.99
N MET A 85 34.67 16.64 -11.07
CA MET A 85 33.69 17.72 -11.35
C MET A 85 33.49 18.66 -10.16
N THR A 86 33.37 19.96 -10.46
CA THR A 86 33.04 21.03 -9.50
C THR A 86 31.85 20.61 -8.62
N GLY A 87 31.98 20.70 -7.29
CA GLY A 87 30.98 20.18 -6.32
C GLY A 87 29.54 20.68 -6.52
N ARG A 88 29.35 21.84 -7.18
CA ARG A 88 28.03 22.33 -7.60
C ARG A 88 27.41 21.48 -8.71
N GLN A 89 28.19 21.04 -9.69
CA GLN A 89 27.69 20.18 -10.77
C GLN A 89 27.38 18.78 -10.25
N GLN A 90 28.22 18.22 -9.37
CA GLN A 90 27.94 16.94 -8.73
C GLN A 90 26.65 17.00 -7.91
N PHE A 91 26.47 18.05 -7.10
CA PHE A 91 25.23 18.22 -6.33
C PHE A 91 24.00 18.34 -7.24
N ILE A 92 24.07 19.10 -8.33
CA ILE A 92 22.96 19.25 -9.28
C ILE A 92 22.68 17.92 -10.02
N TYR A 93 23.70 17.19 -10.45
CA TYR A 93 23.54 15.90 -11.12
C TYR A 93 22.97 14.85 -10.17
N THR A 94 23.50 14.75 -8.95
CA THR A 94 23.00 13.88 -7.88
C THR A 94 21.56 14.21 -7.54
N ALA A 95 21.22 15.49 -7.30
CA ALA A 95 19.84 15.91 -7.04
C ALA A 95 18.88 15.58 -8.19
N LYS A 96 19.32 15.76 -9.45
CA LYS A 96 18.53 15.43 -10.64
C LYS A 96 18.35 13.91 -10.79
N GLN A 97 19.36 13.11 -10.49
CA GLN A 97 19.29 11.65 -10.52
C GLN A 97 18.39 11.11 -9.40
N MET A 98 18.57 11.60 -8.17
CA MET A 98 17.69 11.30 -7.03
C MET A 98 16.25 11.67 -7.33
N GLY A 99 16.00 12.85 -7.90
CA GLY A 99 14.66 13.30 -8.28
C GLY A 99 14.02 12.42 -9.36
N ARG A 100 14.76 12.04 -10.41
CA ARG A 100 14.25 11.13 -11.46
C ARG A 100 13.92 9.75 -10.90
N ARG A 101 14.77 9.21 -10.03
CA ARG A 101 14.56 7.91 -9.37
C ARG A 101 13.34 7.98 -8.45
N SER A 102 13.29 8.98 -7.58
CA SER A 102 12.17 9.21 -6.67
C SER A 102 10.84 9.39 -7.42
N TRP A 103 10.83 10.13 -8.54
CA TRP A 103 9.66 10.27 -9.40
C TRP A 103 9.21 8.92 -9.99
N SER A 104 10.15 8.10 -10.45
CA SER A 104 9.83 6.77 -10.96
C SER A 104 9.28 5.84 -9.86
N SER A 105 9.87 5.88 -8.66
CA SER A 105 9.41 5.11 -7.50
C SER A 105 8.02 5.55 -7.06
N CYS A 106 7.80 6.86 -6.88
CA CYS A 106 6.49 7.45 -6.58
C CYS A 106 5.42 6.92 -7.56
N LYS A 107 5.71 6.96 -8.87
CA LYS A 107 4.77 6.47 -9.89
C LYS A 107 4.47 4.98 -9.74
N THR A 108 5.48 4.15 -9.43
CA THR A 108 5.24 2.72 -9.19
C THR A 108 4.35 2.53 -7.97
N PHE A 109 4.74 3.02 -6.79
CA PHE A 109 3.99 2.84 -5.55
C PHE A 109 2.57 3.43 -5.60
N ALA A 110 2.39 4.59 -6.24
CA ALA A 110 1.07 5.16 -6.44
C ALA A 110 0.17 4.26 -7.30
N VAL A 111 0.71 3.68 -8.38
CA VAL A 111 -0.05 2.74 -9.23
C VAL A 111 -0.36 1.46 -8.47
N MET A 112 0.52 0.97 -7.56
CA MET A 112 0.24 -0.27 -6.82
C MET A 112 -0.87 -0.02 -5.83
N GLY A 113 -0.77 1.08 -5.07
CA GLY A 113 -1.79 1.46 -4.09
C GLY A 113 -3.15 1.69 -4.73
N LEU A 114 -3.18 2.28 -5.93
CA LEU A 114 -4.42 2.47 -6.69
C LEU A 114 -5.01 1.13 -7.13
N ILE A 115 -4.23 0.27 -7.79
CA ILE A 115 -4.74 -1.02 -8.30
C ILE A 115 -5.17 -1.94 -7.15
N PHE A 116 -4.38 -1.98 -6.07
CA PHE A 116 -4.69 -2.80 -4.90
C PHE A 116 -6.03 -2.40 -4.27
N SER A 117 -6.18 -1.12 -3.95
CA SER A 117 -7.42 -0.58 -3.36
C SER A 117 -8.63 -0.68 -4.29
N ALA A 118 -8.43 -0.49 -5.59
CA ALA A 118 -9.49 -0.66 -6.59
C ALA A 118 -9.94 -2.13 -6.68
N ALA A 119 -8.99 -3.06 -6.69
CA ALA A 119 -9.26 -4.49 -6.75
C ALA A 119 -10.00 -4.95 -5.49
N GLU A 120 -9.52 -4.56 -4.31
CA GLU A 120 -10.21 -4.86 -3.05
C GLU A 120 -11.63 -4.32 -3.05
N CYS A 121 -11.82 -3.02 -3.31
CA CYS A 121 -13.14 -2.41 -3.25
C CYS A 121 -14.11 -2.99 -4.29
N THR A 122 -13.62 -3.31 -5.50
CA THR A 122 -14.48 -3.91 -6.54
C THR A 122 -14.96 -5.30 -6.13
N VAL A 123 -14.08 -6.12 -5.55
CA VAL A 123 -14.48 -7.47 -5.15
C VAL A 123 -15.27 -7.46 -3.84
N GLU A 124 -14.97 -6.53 -2.94
CA GLU A 124 -15.77 -6.28 -1.73
C GLU A 124 -17.21 -5.91 -2.12
N LYS A 125 -17.41 -5.01 -3.09
CA LYS A 125 -18.75 -4.69 -3.62
C LYS A 125 -19.43 -5.86 -4.32
N ALA A 126 -18.67 -6.73 -4.98
CA ALA A 126 -19.22 -7.88 -5.69
C ALA A 126 -19.62 -9.03 -4.75
N ARG A 127 -18.89 -9.24 -3.65
CA ARG A 127 -19.16 -10.35 -2.71
C ARG A 127 -19.83 -9.94 -1.40
N ALA A 128 -19.94 -8.64 -1.12
CA ALA A 128 -20.47 -8.07 0.13
C ALA A 128 -19.82 -8.66 1.40
N LYS A 129 -18.59 -9.17 1.27
CA LYS A 129 -17.77 -9.71 2.33
C LYS A 129 -16.32 -9.29 2.11
N HIS A 130 -15.68 -8.82 3.17
CA HIS A 130 -14.23 -8.73 3.23
C HIS A 130 -13.76 -10.09 3.73
N ASP A 131 -12.90 -10.78 2.98
CA ASP A 131 -12.35 -12.09 3.34
C ASP A 131 -10.89 -12.13 2.89
N MET A 132 -10.06 -12.90 3.60
CA MET A 132 -8.62 -13.04 3.35
C MET A 132 -8.30 -13.48 1.91
N THR A 133 -9.09 -14.40 1.36
CA THR A 133 -8.96 -14.82 -0.03
C THR A 133 -9.17 -13.69 -1.02
N ASN A 134 -9.94 -12.66 -0.64
CA ASN A 134 -10.20 -11.51 -1.49
C ASN A 134 -8.98 -10.58 -1.55
N THR A 135 -8.36 -10.31 -0.41
CA THR A 135 -7.09 -9.60 -0.30
C THR A 135 -5.99 -10.28 -1.12
N VAL A 136 -5.89 -11.61 -1.04
CA VAL A 136 -4.89 -12.40 -1.80
C VAL A 136 -5.12 -12.30 -3.31
N VAL A 137 -6.38 -12.37 -3.75
CA VAL A 137 -6.73 -12.19 -5.17
C VAL A 137 -6.42 -10.75 -5.61
N ALA A 138 -6.74 -9.74 -4.82
CA ALA A 138 -6.40 -8.34 -5.10
C ALA A 138 -4.88 -8.14 -5.18
N GLY A 139 -4.11 -8.76 -4.29
CA GLY A 139 -2.64 -8.79 -4.31
C GLY A 139 -2.11 -9.44 -5.59
N CYS A 140 -2.62 -10.62 -5.96
CA CYS A 140 -2.24 -11.30 -7.20
C CYS A 140 -2.56 -10.46 -8.45
N VAL A 141 -3.75 -9.87 -8.52
CA VAL A 141 -4.17 -8.99 -9.63
C VAL A 141 -3.25 -7.77 -9.71
N THR A 142 -2.93 -7.16 -8.58
CA THR A 142 -2.02 -6.02 -8.52
C THR A 142 -0.64 -6.40 -9.01
N GLY A 143 -0.03 -7.47 -8.47
CA GLY A 143 1.29 -7.97 -8.84
C GLY A 143 1.39 -8.46 -10.29
N GLY A 144 0.33 -9.07 -10.81
CA GLY A 144 0.20 -9.49 -12.20
C GLY A 144 0.10 -8.29 -13.16
N ALA A 145 -0.80 -7.33 -12.86
CA ALA A 145 -1.01 -6.14 -13.69
C ALA A 145 0.24 -5.24 -13.75
N LEU A 146 0.95 -5.15 -12.64
CA LEU A 146 2.27 -4.53 -12.52
C LEU A 146 3.31 -5.11 -13.44
N SER A 147 3.46 -6.43 -13.36
CA SER A 147 4.50 -7.16 -14.06
C SER A 147 4.20 -7.23 -15.55
N ALA A 148 2.91 -7.14 -15.92
CA ALA A 148 2.47 -6.98 -17.30
C ALA A 148 2.75 -5.57 -17.87
N LYS A 149 2.78 -4.53 -17.04
CA LYS A 149 3.01 -3.13 -17.47
C LYS A 149 4.49 -2.73 -17.49
N GLY A 150 5.38 -3.58 -16.97
CA GLY A 150 6.82 -3.37 -16.97
C GLY A 150 7.48 -3.61 -18.35
N ARG A 151 8.76 -3.24 -18.46
CA ARG A 151 9.59 -3.48 -19.66
C ARG A 151 9.89 -4.97 -19.89
N PHE A 152 9.71 -5.81 -18.88
CA PHE A 152 9.83 -7.27 -18.92
C PHE A 152 8.44 -7.90 -19.11
N CYS A 153 7.79 -7.61 -20.23
CA CYS A 153 6.49 -8.18 -20.54
C CYS A 153 6.65 -9.67 -20.86
N GLY A 154 6.21 -10.53 -19.94
CA GLY A 154 6.20 -11.97 -20.13
C GLY A 154 5.14 -12.64 -19.25
N PRO A 155 4.40 -13.65 -19.74
CA PRO A 155 3.44 -14.39 -18.92
C PRO A 155 4.08 -14.95 -17.64
N LYS A 156 5.35 -15.38 -17.71
CA LYS A 156 6.12 -15.85 -16.56
C LYS A 156 6.36 -14.76 -15.51
N ALA A 157 6.62 -13.52 -15.93
CA ALA A 157 6.80 -12.40 -15.01
C ALA A 157 5.47 -12.02 -14.33
N ALA A 158 4.35 -12.08 -15.06
CA ALA A 158 3.02 -11.89 -14.50
C ALA A 158 2.66 -12.97 -13.47
N CYS A 159 2.94 -14.24 -13.76
CA CYS A 159 2.74 -15.34 -12.80
C CYS A 159 3.63 -15.19 -11.56
N ALA A 160 4.92 -14.85 -11.74
CA ALA A 160 5.83 -14.62 -10.63
C ALA A 160 5.39 -13.42 -9.77
N GLY A 161 4.95 -12.32 -10.41
CA GLY A 161 4.43 -11.14 -9.74
C GLY A 161 3.14 -11.44 -8.95
N CYS A 162 2.19 -12.15 -9.56
CA CYS A 162 0.99 -12.59 -8.86
C CYS A 162 1.33 -13.48 -7.65
N ALA A 163 2.18 -14.51 -7.84
CA ALA A 163 2.57 -15.42 -6.76
C ALA A 163 3.29 -14.70 -5.62
N GLY A 164 4.20 -13.77 -5.94
CA GLY A 164 4.93 -12.99 -4.94
C GLY A 164 4.02 -12.08 -4.13
N PHE A 165 3.14 -11.31 -4.78
CA PHE A 165 2.19 -10.45 -4.07
C PHE A 165 1.14 -11.23 -3.29
N ALA A 166 0.65 -12.36 -3.82
CA ALA A 166 -0.26 -13.25 -3.10
C ALA A 166 0.39 -13.83 -1.84
N ALA A 167 1.62 -14.32 -1.95
CA ALA A 167 2.36 -14.86 -0.81
C ALA A 167 2.64 -13.77 0.25
N PHE A 168 2.98 -12.55 -0.18
CA PHE A 168 3.17 -11.42 0.71
C PHE A 168 1.88 -11.04 1.46
N SER A 169 0.73 -11.01 0.76
CA SER A 169 -0.57 -10.76 1.38
C SER A 169 -0.90 -11.80 2.46
N VAL A 170 -0.72 -13.09 2.17
CA VAL A 170 -0.93 -14.17 3.17
C VAL A 170 0.01 -14.01 4.37
N LEU A 171 1.27 -13.65 4.13
CA LEU A 171 2.26 -13.48 5.19
C LEU A 171 1.88 -12.34 6.14
N ILE A 172 1.48 -11.19 5.60
CA ILE A 172 1.07 -10.02 6.38
C ILE A 172 -0.18 -10.33 7.20
N GLU A 173 -1.17 -10.97 6.57
CA GLU A 173 -2.39 -11.42 7.24
C GLU A 173 -2.12 -12.42 8.37
N LYS A 174 -1.20 -13.37 8.16
CA LYS A 174 -0.75 -14.30 9.20
C LYS A 174 -0.01 -13.59 10.32
N PHE A 175 0.81 -12.61 10.01
CA PHE A 175 1.56 -11.85 11.00
C PHE A 175 0.63 -11.00 11.87
N LEU A 176 -0.28 -10.26 11.25
CA LEU A 176 -1.29 -9.44 11.94
C LEU A 176 -2.21 -10.32 12.79
N GLY A 177 -2.74 -11.42 12.24
CA GLY A 177 -3.63 -12.32 12.97
C GLY A 177 -2.96 -13.22 14.02
N THR A 178 -1.63 -13.20 14.16
CA THR A 178 -0.91 -13.91 15.23
C THR A 178 -0.55 -12.99 16.40
N HIS A 179 -0.63 -11.67 16.20
CA HIS A 179 -0.26 -10.65 17.19
C HIS A 179 -1.45 -10.03 17.94
N ASP A 180 -2.65 -10.54 17.71
CA ASP A 180 -3.83 -10.40 18.57
C ASP A 180 -3.97 -11.63 19.48
#